data_AF-T1DCF4-F1
#
_entry.id   AF-T1DCF4-F1
#
_cell.length_a   1.000
_cell.length_b   1.000
_cell.length_c   1.000
_cell.angle_alpha   90.00
_cell.angle_beta   90.00
_cell.angle_gamma   90.00
#
_symmetry.space_group_name_H-M   'P 1'
#
loop_
_entity.id
_entity.type
_entity.pdbx_description
1 polymer ?
#
loop_
_entity_poly.entity_id
_entity_poly.type
_entity_poly.pdbx_seq_one_letter_code
_entity_poly.pdbx_strand_id
1 'polypeptide(L)'
;MQNAAPSSTPSSADAASLSVPQWMALVQSRDATIQTLQQQIDVLKHQLDWFKRQLFGSKSERFAPLPDPTQLHLGEMMPLPATPAAEPQRAVPAHTRRIAQRDLAADSEAVPFFDEARVPVET
;
A
#
# COMPACT_ATOMS: atom_id res chain seq x y z
N MET A 1 -4.09 20.98 -1.00
CA MET A 1 -3.32 21.71 0.04
C MET A 1 -1.83 21.53 -0.28
N GLN A 2 -1.20 22.53 -0.91
CA GLN A 2 0.19 22.48 -1.34
C GLN A 2 1.02 23.24 -0.30
N ASN A 3 1.59 22.54 0.69
CA ASN A 3 2.60 23.12 1.58
C ASN A 3 3.95 23.07 0.86
N ALA A 4 4.23 24.07 0.02
CA ALA A 4 5.59 24.32 -0.45
C ALA A 4 6.35 25.01 0.70
N ALA A 5 7.23 24.27 1.37
CA ALA A 5 8.16 24.87 2.32
C ALA A 5 9.06 25.86 1.56
N PRO A 6 9.31 27.09 2.08
CA PRO A 6 10.22 28.01 1.44
C PRO A 6 11.65 27.45 1.54
N SER A 7 12.17 26.92 0.45
CA SER A 7 13.60 26.61 0.33
C SER A 7 14.35 27.93 0.13
N SER A 8 14.65 28.62 1.22
CA SER A 8 15.60 29.74 1.24
C SER A 8 16.97 29.18 0.91
N THR A 9 17.34 29.19 -0.38
CA THR A 9 18.72 28.97 -0.80
C THR A 9 19.52 30.22 -0.44
N PRO A 10 20.58 30.13 0.39
CA PRO A 10 21.41 31.28 0.68
C PRO A 10 22.01 31.83 -0.63
N SER A 11 22.05 33.15 -0.76
CA SER A 11 22.64 33.83 -1.92
C SER A 11 24.13 33.52 -1.99
N SER A 12 24.74 33.54 -3.18
CA SER A 12 26.19 33.21 -3.32
C SER A 12 27.11 34.12 -2.49
N ALA A 13 26.64 35.30 -2.10
CA ALA A 13 27.33 36.21 -1.19
C ALA A 13 27.38 35.70 0.26
N ASP A 14 26.33 35.02 0.74
CA ASP A 14 26.28 34.44 2.08
C ASP A 14 27.22 33.22 2.18
N ALA A 15 27.26 32.42 1.11
CA ALA A 15 28.14 31.27 0.94
C ALA A 15 29.63 31.60 1.10
N ALA A 16 30.07 32.79 0.66
CA ALA A 16 31.46 33.24 0.76
C ALA A 16 31.86 33.70 2.18
N SER A 17 30.90 33.94 3.07
CA SER A 17 31.14 34.39 4.45
C SER A 17 31.19 33.26 5.47
N LEU A 18 30.72 32.05 5.11
CA LEU A 18 30.75 30.88 5.98
C LEU A 18 32.16 30.28 6.07
N SER A 19 32.60 30.01 7.29
CA SER A 19 33.80 29.23 7.56
C SER A 19 33.62 27.76 7.16
N VAL A 20 34.73 27.06 6.87
CA VAL A 20 34.76 25.62 6.55
C VAL A 20 33.96 24.75 7.55
N PRO A 21 34.06 24.91 8.88
CA PRO A 21 33.24 24.13 9.81
C PRO A 21 31.75 24.42 9.71
N GLN A 22 31.35 25.67 9.42
CA GLN A 22 29.94 26.02 9.21
C GLN A 22 29.39 25.38 7.92
N TRP A 23 30.21 25.33 6.87
CA TRP A 23 29.88 24.61 5.63
C TRP A 23 29.68 23.11 5.87
N MET A 24 30.58 22.47 6.61
CA MET A 24 30.43 21.04 6.94
C MET A 24 29.16 20.77 7.75
N ALA A 25 28.87 21.62 8.74
CA ALA A 25 27.64 21.49 9.53
C ALA A 25 26.37 21.64 8.67
N LEU A 26 26.37 22.60 7.73
CA LEU A 26 25.25 22.78 6.81
C LEU A 26 25.06 21.56 5.90
N VAL A 27 26.13 21.02 5.31
CA VAL A 27 26.07 19.82 4.47
C VAL A 27 25.52 18.63 5.27
N GLN A 28 26.06 18.38 6.48
CA GLN A 28 25.56 17.30 7.35
C GLN A 28 24.08 17.47 7.69
N SER A 29 23.63 18.70 7.96
CA SER A 29 22.21 18.97 8.23
C SER A 29 21.31 18.69 7.02
N ARG A 30 21.80 18.99 5.82
CA ARG A 30 21.10 18.71 4.55
C ARG A 30 21.06 17.22 4.29
N ASP A 31 22.16 16.51 4.48
CA ASP A 31 22.24 15.05 4.31
C ASP A 31 21.27 14.33 5.26
N ALA A 32 21.22 14.74 6.53
CA ALA A 32 20.26 14.20 7.50
C ALA A 32 18.79 14.44 7.07
N THR A 33 18.51 15.63 6.53
CA THR A 33 17.19 15.96 6.00
C THR A 33 16.84 15.09 4.78
N ILE A 34 17.78 14.93 3.86
CA ILE A 34 17.60 14.10 2.64
C ILE A 34 17.32 12.64 3.04
N GLN A 35 18.09 12.09 3.98
CA GLN A 35 17.87 10.73 4.48
C GLN A 35 16.48 10.56 5.10
N THR A 36 16.06 11.53 5.92
CA THR A 36 14.72 11.51 6.56
C THR A 36 13.62 11.54 5.50
N LEU A 37 13.74 12.41 4.49
CA LEU A 37 12.75 12.50 3.41
C LEU A 37 12.72 11.23 2.56
N GLN A 38 13.88 10.64 2.28
CA GLN A 38 13.97 9.39 1.52
C GLN A 38 13.25 8.26 2.24
N GLN A 39 13.46 8.12 3.55
CA GLN A 39 12.74 7.13 4.38
C GLN A 39 11.23 7.35 4.34
N GLN A 40 10.77 8.60 4.45
CA GLN A 40 9.33 8.92 4.38
C GLN A 40 8.74 8.56 3.02
N ILE A 41 9.47 8.85 1.92
CA ILE A 41 9.05 8.50 0.56
C ILE A 41 8.90 6.99 0.42
N ASP A 42 9.85 6.21 0.94
CA ASP A 42 9.84 4.75 0.80
C ASP A 42 8.69 4.13 1.60
N VAL A 43 8.40 4.64 2.80
CA VAL A 43 7.20 4.26 3.57
C VAL A 43 5.92 4.58 2.80
N LEU A 44 5.82 5.79 2.23
CA LEU A 44 4.63 6.20 1.46
C LEU A 44 4.43 5.33 0.22
N LYS A 45 5.50 5.02 -0.52
CA LYS A 45 5.44 4.12 -1.68
C LYS A 45 4.91 2.74 -1.28
N HIS A 46 5.44 2.19 -0.18
CA HIS A 46 4.98 0.89 0.31
C HIS A 46 3.49 0.90 0.68
N GLN A 47 3.04 1.95 1.39
CA GLN A 47 1.62 2.11 1.72
C GLN A 47 0.74 2.21 0.47
N LEU A 48 1.17 2.99 -0.54
CA LEU A 48 0.44 3.11 -1.80
C LEU A 48 0.36 1.77 -2.54
N ASP A 49 1.45 1.01 -2.60
CA ASP A 49 1.45 -0.28 -3.28
C ASP A 49 0.60 -1.32 -2.55
N TRP A 50 0.61 -1.31 -1.21
CA TRP A 50 -0.31 -2.11 -0.42
C TRP A 50 -1.78 -1.73 -0.71
N PHE A 51 -2.09 -0.43 -0.76
CA PHE A 51 -3.44 0.06 -1.03
C PHE A 51 -3.90 -0.29 -2.45
N LYS A 52 -3.02 -0.18 -3.45
CA LYS A 52 -3.30 -0.61 -4.82
C LYS A 52 -3.63 -2.11 -4.88
N ARG A 53 -2.91 -2.95 -4.15
CA ARG A 53 -3.20 -4.39 -4.08
C ARG A 53 -4.56 -4.69 -3.44
N GLN A 54 -5.01 -3.88 -2.49
CA GLN A 54 -6.34 -4.05 -1.88
C GLN A 54 -7.46 -3.63 -2.86
N LEU A 55 -7.29 -2.52 -3.59
CA LEU A 55 -8.31 -2.03 -4.50
C LEU A 55 -8.39 -2.81 -5.81
N PHE A 56 -7.25 -3.22 -6.35
CA PHE A 56 -7.16 -3.83 -7.68
C PHE A 56 -6.85 -5.33 -7.65
N GLY A 57 -6.64 -5.91 -6.47
CA GLY A 57 -6.17 -7.29 -6.33
C GLY A 57 -4.71 -7.48 -6.74
N SER A 58 -4.24 -8.73 -6.72
CA SER A 58 -2.87 -9.11 -7.15
C SER A 58 -2.68 -9.03 -8.66
N LYS A 59 -3.77 -9.12 -9.43
CA LYS A 59 -3.82 -8.91 -10.86
C LYS A 59 -4.75 -7.73 -11.07
N SER A 60 -4.20 -6.57 -11.45
CA SER A 60 -5.04 -5.50 -11.95
C SER A 60 -5.75 -6.03 -13.19
N GLU A 61 -7.05 -6.26 -13.05
CA GLU A 61 -7.91 -6.55 -14.20
C GLU A 61 -7.74 -5.36 -15.14
N ARG A 62 -7.15 -5.58 -16.32
CA ARG A 62 -7.03 -4.51 -17.31
C ARG A 62 -8.44 -4.03 -17.57
N PHE A 63 -8.66 -2.73 -17.43
CA PHE A 63 -9.92 -2.08 -17.80
C PHE A 63 -10.35 -2.63 -19.16
N ALA A 64 -11.44 -3.40 -19.17
CA ALA A 64 -12.04 -3.91 -20.39
C ALA A 64 -13.04 -2.83 -20.83
N PRO A 65 -12.68 -1.96 -21.80
CA PRO A 65 -13.64 -1.01 -22.33
C PRO A 65 -14.86 -1.77 -22.85
N LEU A 66 -16.04 -1.16 -22.77
CA LEU A 66 -17.22 -1.75 -23.41
C LEU A 66 -16.90 -1.99 -24.89
N PRO A 67 -17.32 -3.14 -25.43
CA PRO A 67 -17.11 -3.47 -26.84
C PRO A 67 -17.67 -2.37 -27.74
N ASP A 68 -16.91 -1.99 -28.78
CA ASP A 68 -17.36 -1.02 -29.77
C ASP A 68 -18.60 -1.59 -30.49
N PRO A 69 -19.76 -0.89 -30.44
CA PRO A 69 -20.98 -1.40 -31.05
C PRO A 69 -20.92 -1.52 -32.59
N THR A 70 -19.89 -0.95 -33.23
CA THR A 70 -19.69 -1.02 -34.68
C THR A 70 -18.79 -2.18 -35.12
N GLN A 71 -18.12 -2.86 -34.18
CA GLN A 71 -17.20 -3.96 -34.47
C GLN A 71 -17.80 -5.30 -34.03
N LEU A 72 -17.82 -6.28 -34.93
CA LEU A 72 -18.20 -7.66 -34.59
C LEU A 72 -17.07 -8.38 -33.84
N HIS A 73 -17.41 -9.06 -32.74
CA HIS A 73 -16.46 -9.75 -31.87
C HIS A 73 -16.38 -11.25 -32.21
N LEU A 74 -15.19 -11.84 -32.02
CA LEU A 74 -14.98 -13.26 -32.29
C LEU A 74 -15.87 -14.11 -31.37
N GLY A 75 -16.85 -14.80 -31.96
CA GLY A 75 -17.80 -15.65 -31.23
C GLY A 75 -19.21 -15.07 -31.10
N GLU A 76 -19.48 -13.82 -31.51
CA GLU A 76 -20.84 -13.24 -31.45
C GLU A 76 -21.88 -14.00 -32.28
N MET A 77 -21.47 -14.52 -33.45
CA MET A 77 -22.34 -15.33 -34.31
C MET A 77 -22.34 -16.82 -33.94
N MET A 78 -21.55 -17.20 -32.93
CA MET A 78 -21.45 -18.59 -32.52
C MET A 78 -22.54 -18.85 -31.46
N PRO A 79 -23.34 -19.92 -31.61
CA PRO A 79 -24.32 -20.27 -30.59
C PRO A 79 -23.60 -20.46 -29.26
N LEU A 80 -24.04 -19.73 -28.23
CA LEU A 80 -23.52 -19.93 -26.88
C LEU A 80 -23.76 -21.40 -26.49
N PRO A 81 -22.76 -22.09 -25.90
CA PRO A 81 -23.00 -23.38 -25.31
C PRO A 81 -24.13 -23.24 -24.29
N ALA A 82 -25.05 -24.21 -24.28
CA ALA A 82 -26.17 -24.19 -23.36
C ALA A 82 -25.66 -23.96 -21.94
N THR A 83 -26.14 -22.89 -21.28
CA THR A 83 -25.76 -22.60 -19.90
C THR A 83 -26.05 -23.86 -19.08
N PRO A 84 -25.05 -24.45 -18.40
CA PRO A 84 -25.29 -25.62 -17.58
C PRO A 84 -26.41 -25.30 -16.59
N ALA A 85 -27.36 -26.22 -16.46
CA ALA A 85 -28.46 -26.07 -15.52
C ALA A 85 -27.90 -25.71 -14.15
N ALA A 86 -28.48 -24.69 -13.51
CA ALA A 86 -28.04 -24.25 -12.19
C ALA A 86 -27.96 -25.47 -11.25
N GLU A 87 -26.76 -25.71 -10.71
CA GLU A 87 -26.56 -26.81 -9.77
C GLU A 87 -27.53 -26.65 -8.60
N PRO A 88 -28.07 -27.77 -8.05
CA PRO A 88 -28.99 -27.70 -6.93
C PRO A 88 -28.33 -27.00 -5.74
N GLN A 89 -28.76 -25.77 -5.46
CA GLN A 89 -28.27 -25.01 -4.33
C GLN A 89 -28.97 -25.47 -3.04
N ARG A 90 -28.19 -25.76 -2.01
CA ARG A 90 -28.69 -26.02 -0.66
C ARG A 90 -28.56 -24.75 0.17
N ALA A 91 -29.68 -24.24 0.69
CA ALA A 91 -29.64 -23.18 1.68
C ALA A 91 -28.98 -23.71 2.97
N VAL A 92 -27.86 -23.11 3.36
CA VAL A 92 -27.18 -23.40 4.63
C VAL A 92 -27.56 -22.31 5.63
N PRO A 93 -28.10 -22.66 6.82
CA PRO A 93 -28.48 -21.69 7.83
C PRO A 93 -27.26 -20.90 8.32
N ALA A 94 -27.44 -19.60 8.55
CA ALA A 94 -26.40 -18.74 9.13
C ALA A 94 -26.03 -19.22 10.54
N HIS A 95 -24.73 -19.25 10.84
CA HIS A 95 -24.24 -19.62 12.16
C HIS A 95 -24.35 -18.42 13.12
N THR A 96 -24.86 -18.66 14.33
CA THR A 96 -24.88 -17.65 15.40
C THR A 96 -23.59 -17.75 16.21
N ARG A 97 -22.83 -16.65 16.30
CA ARG A 97 -21.61 -16.60 17.12
C ARG A 97 -21.97 -16.32 18.58
N ARG A 98 -21.41 -17.09 19.51
CA ARG A 98 -21.49 -16.80 20.95
C ARG A 98 -20.69 -15.54 21.25
N ILE A 99 -21.28 -14.61 22.01
CA ILE A 99 -20.56 -13.46 22.56
C ILE A 99 -19.63 -13.99 23.66
N ALA A 100 -18.32 -13.82 23.47
CA ALA A 100 -17.35 -14.15 24.51
C ALA A 100 -17.44 -13.08 25.61
N GLN A 101 -17.72 -13.49 26.84
CA GLN A 101 -17.43 -12.67 28.01
C GLN A 101 -15.94 -12.82 28.29
N ARG A 102 -15.15 -11.83 27.87
CA ARG A 102 -13.73 -11.75 28.24
C ARG A 102 -13.62 -10.98 29.55
N ASP A 103 -13.10 -11.64 30.58
CA ASP A 103 -12.66 -10.98 31.80
C ASP A 103 -11.31 -10.33 31.50
N LEU A 104 -11.29 -8.99 31.32
CA LEU A 104 -10.14 -8.20 30.87
C LEU A 104 -8.95 -8.21 31.85
N ALA A 105 -9.08 -8.85 33.02
CA ALA A 105 -8.06 -8.90 34.05
C ALA A 105 -7.13 -10.13 34.00
N ALA A 106 -7.43 -11.16 33.20
CA ALA A 106 -6.65 -12.41 33.17
C ALA A 106 -5.76 -12.59 31.92
N ASP A 107 -5.98 -11.82 30.84
CA ASP A 107 -5.25 -11.95 29.56
C ASP A 107 -4.04 -10.98 29.47
N SER A 108 -3.35 -10.69 30.57
CA SER A 108 -2.16 -9.81 30.56
C SER A 108 -0.85 -10.52 30.15
N GLU A 109 -0.92 -11.76 29.68
CA GLU A 109 0.19 -12.42 28.98
C GLU A 109 -0.15 -12.53 27.49
N ALA A 110 -0.27 -11.38 26.83
CA ALA A 110 -0.27 -11.30 25.39
C ALA A 110 1.16 -11.62 24.90
N VAL A 111 1.45 -12.92 24.75
CA VAL A 111 2.58 -13.37 23.92
C VAL A 111 2.35 -12.76 22.54
N PRO A 112 3.23 -11.87 22.05
CA PRO A 112 3.04 -11.27 20.75
C PRO A 112 2.93 -12.38 19.71
N PHE A 113 1.90 -12.29 18.86
CA PHE A 113 1.55 -13.25 17.80
C PHE A 113 2.74 -13.58 16.86
N PHE A 114 3.77 -12.74 16.85
CA PHE A 114 5.00 -12.92 16.09
C PHE A 114 6.09 -13.53 16.96
N ASP A 115 6.25 -14.85 16.84
CA ASP A 115 7.41 -15.58 17.34
C ASP A 115 8.53 -15.45 16.29
N GLU A 116 9.66 -14.83 16.65
CA GLU A 116 10.80 -14.61 15.75
C GLU A 116 11.32 -15.93 15.14
N ALA A 117 11.14 -17.07 15.82
CA ALA A 117 11.51 -18.38 15.29
C ALA A 117 10.61 -18.88 14.13
N ARG A 118 9.46 -18.22 13.89
CA ARG A 118 8.44 -18.62 12.90
C ARG A 118 8.29 -17.68 11.74
N VAL A 119 9.02 -16.57 11.71
CA VAL A 119 9.01 -15.63 10.58
C VAL A 119 10.16 -16.00 9.64
N PRO A 120 9.89 -16.52 8.43
CA PRO A 120 10.95 -16.76 7.46
C PRO A 120 11.54 -15.41 7.01
N VAL A 121 12.79 -15.16 7.37
CA VAL A 121 13.57 -14.05 6.85
C VAL A 121 14.36 -14.59 5.66
N GLU A 122 14.04 -14.16 4.44
CA GLU A 122 14.91 -14.42 3.30
C GLU A 122 16.06 -13.42 3.31
N THR A 123 17.29 -13.93 3.46
CA THR A 123 18.56 -13.19 3.33
C THR A 123 19.07 -13.21 1.90
#